data_AF-A0A7V3J1H4-F1
#
_entry.id   AF-A0A7V3J1H4-F1
#
_cell.length_a   1.000
_cell.length_b   1.000
_cell.length_c   1.000
_cell.angle_alpha   90.00
_cell.angle_beta   90.00
_cell.angle_gamma   90.00
#
_symmetry.space_group_name_H-M   'P 1'
#
loop_
_entity.id
_entity.type
_entity.pdbx_description
1 polymer ?
#
loop_
_entity_poly.entity_id
_entity_poly.type
_entity_poly.pdbx_seq_one_letter_code
_entity_poly.pdbx_strand_id
1 'polypeptide(L)'
;MRRSRPLRAIAAGVRIVGSVASTGLSIAAIPVREGVRAMSCELPAPPLTRHCWRGGNRAWIEVRGLDRPDGAQRGRAVLDAVCSHPGVTSATLNRPLSRIVVHLDDAPASLRELCRLIDDAEQRCPPASAGTQRRDQLARPKPLPGDGLVVAAKVVGAGATAAGMGVALAGWALRWPRLPTGVEAAVAAVDYQPRLRRALEDRIGHAATDTVLTIAMTVAHVVSLSPASLAVDLMMEMVGTAECRAEAQAWRRYEPALARHADHCDPCPPSRPVPPPDGLVERHARRSAWVQAAGALLIGASTRSIDRASTAVLVATPKAMRTTRESFAATLGQGLADRHAVLPLRPESLRRLDRIDVLLVDPRVLCGETLRVVRVRGVSDDALSAAWHNAQALLADTGLQPGWHPVAGLPRSEPRSRVEALISPVHDPLAAAVLAEARRGELDLVSI
;
A
#
# COMPACT_ATOMS: atom_id res chain seq x y z
N MET A 1 16.78 -48.55 47.58
CA MET A 1 17.86 -47.54 47.45
C MET A 1 18.69 -47.84 46.21
N ARG A 2 18.49 -47.08 45.13
CA ARG A 2 19.19 -47.25 43.84
C ARG A 2 19.90 -45.95 43.49
N ARG A 3 21.21 -46.03 43.28
CA ARG A 3 22.12 -44.95 42.90
C ARG A 3 21.80 -44.44 41.48
N SER A 4 21.62 -43.13 41.33
CA SER A 4 21.58 -42.44 40.04
C SER A 4 22.80 -41.52 39.91
N ARG A 5 23.53 -41.69 38.80
CA ARG A 5 24.66 -40.87 38.34
C ARG A 5 24.14 -39.51 37.84
N PRO A 6 24.87 -38.39 38.01
CA PRO A 6 24.57 -37.14 37.31
C PRO A 6 25.18 -37.14 35.90
N LEU A 7 24.32 -36.92 34.89
CA LEU A 7 24.72 -36.59 33.53
C LEU A 7 25.30 -35.16 33.49
N ARG A 8 26.63 -35.07 33.36
CA ARG A 8 27.31 -33.93 32.76
C ARG A 8 27.20 -34.07 31.25
N ALA A 9 26.56 -33.10 30.59
CA ALA A 9 26.93 -32.56 29.27
C ALA A 9 25.75 -31.73 28.73
N ILE A 10 25.94 -30.42 28.61
CA ILE A 10 25.52 -29.50 27.53
C ILE A 10 25.77 -28.09 28.10
N ALA A 11 27.04 -27.68 28.03
CA ALA A 11 27.47 -26.31 28.25
C ALA A 11 28.81 -26.11 27.51
N ALA A 12 28.76 -25.97 26.19
CA ALA A 12 29.85 -25.44 25.39
C ALA A 12 29.33 -25.10 23.99
N GLY A 13 29.19 -23.80 23.67
CA GLY A 13 28.82 -23.38 22.31
C GLY A 13 28.33 -21.95 22.12
N VAL A 14 28.70 -20.97 22.95
CA VAL A 14 28.36 -19.54 22.73
C VAL A 14 29.56 -18.61 22.99
N ARG A 15 30.77 -18.93 22.48
CA ARG A 15 31.89 -18.00 22.73
C ARG A 15 33.02 -17.95 21.70
N ILE A 16 32.70 -17.98 20.40
CA ILE A 16 33.66 -17.54 19.36
C ILE A 16 32.92 -16.78 18.24
N VAL A 17 32.56 -15.52 18.49
CA VAL A 17 32.24 -14.51 17.44
C VAL A 17 32.96 -13.18 17.75
N GLY A 18 33.94 -13.17 18.67
CA GLY A 18 34.45 -11.94 19.27
C GLY A 18 35.76 -11.36 18.76
N SER A 19 36.55 -12.03 17.89
CA SER A 19 37.96 -11.62 17.75
C SER A 19 38.58 -11.64 16.35
N VAL A 20 37.80 -11.49 15.28
CA VAL A 20 38.38 -11.27 13.92
C VAL A 20 37.89 -9.96 13.27
N ALA A 21 37.08 -9.15 13.97
CA ALA A 21 36.48 -7.94 13.41
C ALA A 21 37.24 -6.63 13.69
N SER A 22 38.40 -6.64 14.37
CA SER A 22 39.04 -5.40 14.85
C SER A 22 40.24 -4.88 14.05
N THR A 23 40.72 -5.60 13.02
CA THR A 23 41.97 -5.19 12.32
C THR A 23 41.84 -4.92 10.82
N GLY A 24 40.63 -4.92 10.26
CA GLY A 24 40.39 -4.58 8.84
C GLY A 24 39.60 -3.30 8.58
N LEU A 25 39.06 -2.65 9.61
CA LEU A 25 38.04 -1.59 9.44
C LEU A 25 38.57 -0.14 9.38
N SER A 26 39.88 0.09 9.51
CA SER A 26 40.44 1.44 9.59
C SER A 26 40.91 2.04 8.25
N ILE A 27 40.99 1.26 7.16
CA ILE A 27 41.54 1.74 5.87
C ILE A 27 40.45 2.09 4.84
N ALA A 28 39.17 1.83 5.11
CA ALA A 28 38.06 2.16 4.19
C ALA A 28 37.01 3.14 4.76
N ALA A 29 37.23 3.69 5.97
CA ALA A 29 36.24 4.54 6.65
C ALA A 29 36.27 6.03 6.23
N ILE A 30 37.33 6.47 5.55
CA ILE A 30 37.51 7.88 5.15
C ILE A 30 36.68 8.26 3.90
N PRO A 31 36.69 7.50 2.79
CA PRO A 31 35.92 7.89 1.59
C PRO A 31 34.40 7.71 1.76
N VAL A 32 33.95 6.84 2.68
CA VAL A 32 32.53 6.64 3.00
C VAL A 32 31.97 7.82 3.81
N ARG A 33 32.78 8.40 4.71
CA ARG A 33 32.35 9.53 5.55
C ARG A 33 32.24 10.82 4.75
N GLU A 34 33.12 11.02 3.75
CA GLU A 34 33.03 12.15 2.84
C GLU A 34 31.96 11.97 1.76
N GLY A 35 31.75 10.75 1.24
CA GLY A 35 30.66 10.44 0.32
C GLY A 35 29.28 10.71 0.94
N VAL A 36 29.07 10.32 2.20
CA VAL A 36 27.84 10.63 2.95
C VAL A 36 27.68 12.13 3.23
N ARG A 37 28.78 12.86 3.46
CA ARG A 37 28.75 14.31 3.75
C ARG A 37 28.57 15.17 2.50
N ALA A 38 29.12 14.74 1.37
CA ALA A 38 28.92 15.38 0.06
C ALA A 38 27.47 15.17 -0.44
N MET A 39 26.88 13.99 -0.20
CA MET A 39 25.47 13.73 -0.50
C MET A 39 24.49 14.38 0.50
N SER A 40 24.97 14.84 1.65
CA SER A 40 24.16 15.55 2.65
C SER A 40 23.96 17.04 2.32
N CYS A 41 24.72 17.60 1.38
CA CYS A 41 24.65 19.03 1.05
C CYS A 41 23.44 19.42 0.18
N GLU A 42 22.66 18.44 -0.29
CA GLU A 42 21.47 18.69 -1.13
C GLU A 42 20.18 18.00 -0.61
N LEU A 43 20.18 17.45 0.60
CA LEU A 43 18.97 16.85 1.17
C LEU A 43 18.05 17.94 1.77
N PRO A 44 16.76 17.99 1.38
CA PRO A 44 15.78 18.86 2.02
C PRO A 44 15.71 18.56 3.53
N ALA A 45 15.40 19.61 4.29
CA ALA A 45 15.32 19.64 5.76
C ALA A 45 14.71 18.36 6.41
N PRO A 46 15.04 18.02 7.68
CA PRO A 46 14.77 16.70 8.27
C PRO A 46 13.33 16.21 8.06
N PRO A 47 13.14 14.90 7.78
CA PRO A 47 11.85 14.35 7.41
C PRO A 47 10.86 14.49 8.56
N LEU A 48 9.65 14.91 8.23
CA LEU A 48 8.53 14.95 9.16
C LEU A 48 8.25 13.53 9.65
N THR A 49 8.17 13.30 10.96
CA THR A 49 7.90 11.97 11.54
C THR A 49 6.44 11.52 11.36
N ARG A 50 5.64 12.35 10.69
CA ARG A 50 4.19 12.28 10.51
C ARG A 50 3.89 12.29 9.02
N HIS A 51 2.93 11.46 8.60
CA HIS A 51 2.47 11.38 7.23
C HIS A 51 1.75 12.69 6.84
N CYS A 52 2.27 13.39 5.84
CA CYS A 52 1.77 14.71 5.50
C CYS A 52 1.91 15.01 4.01
N TRP A 53 0.94 15.74 3.49
CA TRP A 53 0.93 16.24 2.13
C TRP A 53 0.49 17.70 2.11
N ARG A 54 1.03 18.46 1.16
CA ARG A 54 0.67 19.86 0.92
C ARG A 54 0.46 20.08 -0.57
N GLY A 55 -0.62 20.75 -0.93
CA GLY A 55 -0.89 21.19 -2.30
C GLY A 55 -1.67 22.49 -2.34
N GLY A 56 -1.15 23.46 -3.10
CA GLY A 56 -1.71 24.82 -3.14
C GLY A 56 -1.86 25.40 -1.73
N ASN A 57 -3.10 25.73 -1.38
CA ASN A 57 -3.47 26.27 -0.07
C ASN A 57 -4.08 25.24 0.90
N ARG A 58 -3.85 23.94 0.66
CA ARG A 58 -4.36 22.84 1.50
C ARG A 58 -3.24 21.96 2.01
N ALA A 59 -3.40 21.48 3.24
CA ALA A 59 -2.52 20.49 3.86
C ALA A 59 -3.33 19.33 4.42
N TRP A 60 -2.88 18.11 4.14
CA TRP A 60 -3.43 16.88 4.68
C TRP A 60 -2.42 16.33 5.68
N ILE A 61 -2.81 16.24 6.94
CA ILE A 61 -1.89 15.86 8.03
C ILE A 61 -2.47 14.67 8.78
N GLU A 62 -1.66 13.64 9.00
CA GLU A 62 -2.00 12.49 9.85
C GLU A 62 -2.44 12.95 11.23
N VAL A 63 -3.44 12.29 11.80
CA VAL A 63 -3.78 12.42 13.22
C VAL A 63 -3.83 11.01 13.79
N ARG A 64 -3.00 10.74 14.79
CA ARG A 64 -2.80 9.39 15.31
C ARG A 64 -3.91 9.03 16.29
N GLY A 65 -4.51 7.86 16.09
CA GLY A 65 -5.45 7.27 17.03
C GLY A 65 -6.86 7.86 16.99
N LEU A 66 -7.29 8.33 15.81
CA LEU A 66 -8.68 8.71 15.54
C LEU A 66 -9.62 7.50 15.46
N ASP A 67 -9.11 6.31 15.16
CA ASP A 67 -9.89 5.06 15.06
C ASP A 67 -10.28 4.47 16.44
N ARG A 68 -9.91 5.14 17.54
CA ARG A 68 -10.20 4.68 18.91
C ARG A 68 -11.61 5.12 19.36
N PRO A 69 -12.19 4.48 20.38
CA PRO A 69 -13.43 4.98 21.02
C PRO A 69 -13.32 6.45 21.44
N ASP A 70 -12.15 6.84 21.98
CA ASP A 70 -11.85 8.22 22.40
C ASP A 70 -11.42 9.14 21.23
N GLY A 71 -11.33 8.61 20.01
CA GLY A 71 -10.95 9.34 18.79
C GLY A 71 -11.93 10.47 18.46
N ALA A 72 -13.21 10.25 18.78
CA ALA A 72 -14.09 11.15 19.53
C ALA A 72 -13.54 12.55 19.88
N GLN A 73 -13.09 12.59 21.13
CA GLN A 73 -12.62 13.77 21.84
C GLN A 73 -11.28 14.25 21.29
N ARG A 74 -10.38 13.33 20.94
CA ARG A 74 -9.07 13.66 20.36
C ARG A 74 -9.21 14.44 19.05
N GLY A 75 -10.09 14.01 18.16
CA GLY A 75 -10.34 14.68 16.88
C GLY A 75 -10.86 16.11 17.07
N ARG A 76 -11.74 16.34 18.05
CA ARG A 76 -12.22 17.69 18.39
C ARG A 76 -11.11 18.56 18.95
N ALA A 77 -10.33 18.06 19.90
CA ALA A 77 -9.21 18.80 20.48
C ALA A 77 -8.14 19.20 19.43
N VAL A 78 -7.88 18.32 18.46
CA VAL A 78 -6.98 18.60 17.33
C VAL A 78 -7.60 19.64 16.40
N LEU A 79 -8.89 19.52 16.07
CA LEU A 79 -9.59 20.48 15.23
C LEU A 79 -9.60 21.88 15.86
N ASP A 80 -9.94 21.99 17.15
CA ASP A 80 -9.98 23.24 17.89
C ASP A 80 -8.59 23.90 17.96
N ALA A 81 -7.54 23.10 18.20
CA ALA A 81 -6.17 23.58 18.24
C ALA A 81 -5.73 24.15 16.88
N VAL A 82 -6.01 23.44 15.79
CA VAL A 82 -5.64 23.85 14.43
C VAL A 82 -6.45 25.05 13.95
N CYS A 83 -7.75 25.12 14.24
CA CYS A 83 -8.59 26.27 13.93
C CYS A 83 -8.20 27.53 14.72
N SER A 84 -7.53 27.40 15.86
CA SER A 84 -7.02 28.54 16.64
C SER A 84 -5.74 29.15 16.05
N HIS A 85 -5.13 28.51 15.05
CA HIS A 85 -3.88 28.99 14.45
C HIS A 85 -4.16 30.10 13.43
N PRO A 86 -3.47 31.27 13.50
CA PRO A 86 -3.79 32.44 12.69
C PRO A 86 -3.56 32.27 11.18
N GLY A 87 -2.81 31.25 10.76
CA GLY A 87 -2.57 30.91 9.34
C GLY A 87 -3.50 29.84 8.76
N VAL A 88 -4.62 29.54 9.44
CA VAL A 88 -5.59 28.51 9.05
C VAL A 88 -6.96 29.16 8.84
N THR A 89 -7.49 29.08 7.62
CA THR A 89 -8.84 29.59 7.28
C THR A 89 -9.94 28.67 7.80
N SER A 90 -9.75 27.36 7.62
CA SER A 90 -10.68 26.33 8.07
C SER A 90 -9.97 24.97 8.15
N ALA A 91 -10.47 24.08 8.99
CA ALA A 91 -10.01 22.71 9.05
C ALA A 91 -11.20 21.76 9.08
N THR A 92 -11.06 20.59 8.45
CA THR A 92 -12.04 19.51 8.48
C THR A 92 -11.37 18.20 8.86
N LEU A 93 -12.13 17.32 9.51
CA LEU A 93 -11.61 16.05 10.01
C LEU A 93 -12.13 14.90 9.15
N ASN A 94 -11.20 14.09 8.63
CA ASN A 94 -11.51 12.83 7.96
C ASN A 94 -11.08 11.67 8.86
N ARG A 95 -12.02 11.11 9.61
CA ARG A 95 -11.75 9.97 10.50
C ARG A 95 -11.36 8.70 9.76
N PRO A 96 -12.04 8.26 8.68
CA PRO A 96 -11.69 7.03 7.98
C PRO A 96 -10.26 6.99 7.41
N LEU A 97 -9.73 8.15 7.03
CA LEU A 97 -8.34 8.28 6.57
C LEU A 97 -7.37 8.62 7.71
N SER A 98 -7.87 8.88 8.92
CA SER A 98 -7.10 9.39 10.06
C SER A 98 -6.31 10.66 9.69
N ARG A 99 -6.97 11.63 9.05
CA ARG A 99 -6.36 12.87 8.53
C ARG A 99 -7.17 14.10 8.91
N ILE A 100 -6.47 15.21 9.16
CA ILE A 100 -7.05 16.55 9.17
C ILE A 100 -6.71 17.25 7.85
N VAL A 101 -7.70 17.88 7.23
CA VAL A 101 -7.54 18.70 6.02
C VAL A 101 -7.62 20.15 6.45
N VAL A 102 -6.51 20.87 6.27
CA VAL A 102 -6.33 22.25 6.69
C VAL A 102 -6.31 23.14 5.46
N HIS A 103 -7.18 24.13 5.41
CA HIS A 103 -7.13 25.23 4.46
C HIS A 103 -6.30 26.35 5.07
N LEU A 104 -5.25 26.75 4.37
CA LEU A 104 -4.32 27.78 4.80
C LEU A 104 -4.67 29.12 4.14
N ASP A 105 -4.19 30.22 4.71
CA ASP A 105 -4.26 31.55 4.11
C ASP A 105 -3.04 31.86 3.22
N ASP A 106 -3.05 33.01 2.54
CA ASP A 106 -1.96 33.46 1.65
C ASP A 106 -0.60 33.66 2.35
N ALA A 107 -0.58 33.78 3.68
CA ALA A 107 0.61 33.67 4.51
C ALA A 107 0.62 32.30 5.22
N PRO A 108 1.04 31.23 4.53
CA PRO A 108 0.76 29.89 5.00
C PRO A 108 1.62 29.53 6.22
N ALA A 109 0.95 28.96 7.23
CA ALA A 109 1.63 28.29 8.34
C ALA A 109 2.60 27.21 7.83
N SER A 110 3.74 27.04 8.50
CA SER A 110 4.66 25.97 8.13
C SER A 110 4.06 24.62 8.49
N LEU A 111 4.29 23.61 7.63
CA LEU A 111 3.81 22.25 7.89
C LEU A 111 4.37 21.67 9.21
N ARG A 112 5.57 22.12 9.61
CA ARG A 112 6.21 21.74 10.87
C ARG A 112 5.48 22.29 12.08
N GLU A 113 5.06 23.55 12.05
CA GLU A 113 4.30 24.16 13.14
C GLU A 113 2.95 23.46 13.30
N LEU A 114 2.23 23.20 12.20
CA LEU A 114 0.98 22.46 12.23
C LEU A 114 1.18 21.04 12.78
N CYS A 115 2.23 20.33 12.35
CA CYS A 115 2.54 19.00 12.89
C CYS A 115 2.80 19.04 14.41
N ARG A 116 3.57 20.03 14.90
CA ARG A 116 3.82 20.21 16.34
C ARG A 116 2.54 20.52 17.11
N LEU A 117 1.71 21.42 16.59
CA LEU A 117 0.43 21.77 17.19
C LEU A 117 -0.50 20.56 17.34
N ILE A 118 -0.51 19.68 16.34
CA ILE A 118 -1.25 18.43 16.39
C ILE A 118 -0.60 17.44 17.38
N ASP A 119 0.73 17.32 17.40
CA ASP A 119 1.45 16.51 18.40
C ASP A 119 1.09 16.95 19.83
N ASP A 120 1.02 18.25 20.10
CA ASP A 120 0.67 18.81 21.41
C ASP A 120 -0.81 18.59 21.76
N ALA A 121 -1.71 18.67 20.77
CA ALA A 121 -3.12 18.31 20.94
C ALA A 121 -3.32 16.82 21.24
N GLU A 122 -2.57 15.95 20.56
CA GLU A 122 -2.60 14.49 20.79
C GLU A 122 -2.08 14.13 22.19
N GLN A 123 -1.06 14.84 22.68
CA GLN A 123 -0.50 14.66 24.03
C GLN A 123 -1.47 15.10 25.13
N ARG A 124 -2.28 16.14 24.89
CA ARG A 124 -3.33 16.59 25.82
C ARG A 124 -4.48 15.59 25.98
N CYS A 125 -4.67 14.70 25.02
CA CYS A 125 -5.67 13.62 25.07
C CYS A 125 -4.98 12.25 25.04
N PRO A 126 -4.24 11.84 26.09
CA PRO A 126 -3.55 10.56 26.10
C PRO A 126 -4.53 9.38 26.04
N PRO A 127 -4.12 8.22 25.50
CA PRO A 127 -4.99 7.06 25.41
C PRO A 127 -5.42 6.57 26.81
N ALA A 128 -6.70 6.23 26.98
CA ALA A 128 -7.26 5.80 28.26
C ALA A 128 -6.67 4.48 28.81
N SER A 129 -5.83 3.75 28.06
CA SER A 129 -5.26 2.46 28.50
C SER A 129 -3.90 2.13 27.88
N ALA A 130 -2.95 1.65 28.69
CA ALA A 130 -1.62 1.20 28.25
C ALA A 130 -1.65 -0.04 27.33
N GLY A 131 -2.68 -0.90 27.45
CA GLY A 131 -2.88 -2.05 26.55
C GLY A 131 -3.17 -1.66 25.09
N THR A 132 -3.58 -0.41 24.85
CA THR A 132 -3.88 0.13 23.53
C THR A 132 -2.61 0.48 22.74
N GLN A 133 -1.48 0.75 23.41
CA GLN A 133 -0.21 1.09 22.74
C GLN A 133 0.32 -0.03 21.83
N ARG A 134 0.08 -1.31 22.19
CA ARG A 134 0.49 -2.45 21.34
C ARG A 134 -0.42 -2.62 20.13
N ARG A 135 -1.72 -2.32 20.26
CA ARG A 135 -2.64 -2.23 19.09
C ARG A 135 -2.32 -1.03 18.21
N ASP A 136 -1.88 0.09 18.79
CA ASP A 136 -1.51 1.31 18.06
C ASP A 136 -0.32 1.13 17.12
N GLN A 137 0.67 0.28 17.47
CA GLN A 137 1.79 -0.04 16.57
C GLN A 137 1.33 -0.84 15.33
N LEU A 138 0.30 -1.65 15.48
CA LEU A 138 -0.28 -2.47 14.41
C LEU A 138 -1.31 -1.70 13.55
N ALA A 139 -1.90 -0.63 14.10
CA ALA A 139 -2.94 0.17 13.47
C ALA A 139 -2.45 1.58 13.07
N ARG A 140 -1.17 1.73 12.71
CA ARG A 140 -0.65 3.02 12.26
C ARG A 140 -1.40 3.46 10.99
N PRO A 141 -1.89 4.72 10.92
CA PRO A 141 -2.56 5.23 9.74
C PRO A 141 -1.72 5.01 8.50
N LYS A 142 -2.30 4.41 7.47
CA LYS A 142 -1.60 4.16 6.21
C LYS A 142 -1.24 5.48 5.52
N PRO A 143 -0.13 5.54 4.78
CA PRO A 143 0.19 6.72 3.99
C PRO A 143 -0.84 6.94 2.90
N LEU A 144 -1.02 8.20 2.51
CA LEU A 144 -1.80 8.58 1.33
C LEU A 144 -0.86 8.78 0.13
N PRO A 145 -1.37 8.63 -1.11
CA PRO A 145 -0.66 9.05 -2.31
C PRO A 145 -0.08 10.46 -2.19
N GLY A 146 1.19 10.63 -2.57
CA GLY A 146 1.88 11.92 -2.53
C GLY A 146 2.48 12.31 -1.18
N ASP A 147 2.33 11.51 -0.13
CA ASP A 147 2.96 11.76 1.16
C ASP A 147 4.49 11.94 1.03
N GLY A 148 4.96 13.10 1.49
CA GLY A 148 6.37 13.48 1.38
C GLY A 148 7.31 12.50 2.06
N LEU A 149 6.88 11.86 3.16
CA LEU A 149 7.68 10.88 3.87
C LEU A 149 7.89 9.61 3.04
N VAL A 150 6.84 9.13 2.36
CA VAL A 150 6.91 7.90 1.54
C VAL A 150 7.77 8.13 0.30
N VAL A 151 7.58 9.29 -0.35
CA VAL A 151 8.40 9.66 -1.51
C VAL A 151 9.87 9.80 -1.10
N ALA A 152 10.16 10.47 0.02
CA ALA A 152 11.53 10.60 0.53
C ALA A 152 12.15 9.24 0.88
N ALA A 153 11.41 8.36 1.56
CA ALA A 153 11.88 7.03 1.91
C ALA A 153 12.23 6.18 0.67
N LYS A 154 11.40 6.22 -0.37
CA LYS A 154 11.66 5.51 -1.64
C LYS A 154 12.87 6.10 -2.40
N VAL A 155 13.02 7.42 -2.42
CA VAL A 155 14.19 8.07 -3.05
C VAL A 155 15.49 7.68 -2.32
N VAL A 156 15.48 7.67 -0.98
CA VAL A 156 16.63 7.23 -0.18
C VAL A 156 16.94 5.75 -0.42
N GLY A 157 15.92 4.89 -0.46
CA GLY A 157 16.07 3.47 -0.77
C GLY A 157 16.69 3.21 -2.15
N ALA A 158 16.20 3.92 -3.17
CA ALA A 158 16.76 3.89 -4.53
C ALA A 158 18.21 4.37 -4.57
N GLY A 159 18.53 5.48 -3.89
CA GLY A 159 19.89 6.01 -3.80
C GLY A 159 20.86 5.03 -3.14
N ALA A 160 20.44 4.41 -2.02
CA ALA A 160 21.25 3.40 -1.32
C ALA A 160 21.50 2.16 -2.18
N THR A 161 20.48 1.69 -2.91
CA THR A 161 20.59 0.54 -3.81
C THR A 161 21.50 0.83 -5.00
N ALA A 162 21.39 2.02 -5.61
CA ALA A 162 22.26 2.45 -6.70
C ALA A 162 23.72 2.59 -6.26
N ALA A 163 23.97 3.12 -5.06
CA ALA A 163 25.30 3.18 -4.47
C ALA A 163 25.86 1.77 -4.23
N GLY A 164 25.06 0.86 -3.66
CA GLY A 164 25.44 -0.54 -3.46
C GLY A 164 25.78 -1.27 -4.77
N MET A 165 25.01 -1.02 -5.83
CA MET A 165 25.31 -1.52 -7.17
C MET A 165 26.64 -0.99 -7.70
N GLY A 166 26.91 0.31 -7.53
CA GLY A 166 28.19 0.92 -7.92
C GLY A 166 29.38 0.26 -7.22
N VAL A 167 29.27 0.01 -5.92
CA VAL A 167 30.30 -0.70 -5.13
C VAL A 167 30.48 -2.14 -5.62
N ALA A 168 29.38 -2.85 -5.91
CA ALA A 168 29.45 -4.23 -6.39
C ALA A 168 30.08 -4.33 -7.80
N LEU A 169 29.72 -3.44 -8.73
CA LEU A 169 30.31 -3.38 -10.06
C LEU A 169 31.79 -3.00 -10.01
N ALA A 170 32.16 -2.05 -9.14
CA ALA A 170 33.56 -1.71 -8.90
C ALA A 170 34.33 -2.90 -8.32
N GLY A 171 33.81 -3.57 -7.29
CA GLY A 171 34.44 -4.75 -6.70
C GLY A 171 34.59 -5.91 -7.70
N TRP A 172 33.62 -6.07 -8.60
CA TRP A 172 33.69 -7.05 -9.69
C TRP A 172 34.75 -6.69 -10.74
N ALA A 173 34.79 -5.43 -11.19
CA ALA A 173 35.78 -4.92 -12.13
C ALA A 173 37.22 -4.97 -11.56
N LEU A 174 37.37 -4.71 -10.25
CA LEU A 174 38.63 -4.82 -9.52
C LEU A 174 38.97 -6.27 -9.09
N ARG A 175 38.17 -7.27 -9.46
CA ARG A 175 38.39 -8.70 -9.16
C ARG A 175 38.61 -9.00 -7.68
N TRP A 176 37.89 -8.33 -6.78
CA TRP A 176 37.97 -8.63 -5.35
C TRP A 176 37.58 -10.10 -5.06
N PRO A 177 38.25 -10.76 -4.09
CA PRO A 177 37.93 -12.13 -3.73
C PRO A 177 36.49 -12.20 -3.21
N ARG A 178 35.71 -13.13 -3.77
CA ARG A 178 34.32 -13.38 -3.35
C ARG A 178 34.31 -13.90 -1.92
N LEU A 179 33.49 -13.32 -1.05
CA LEU A 179 33.29 -13.80 0.32
C LEU A 179 32.40 -15.06 0.34
N PRO A 180 32.47 -15.91 1.39
CA PRO A 180 31.76 -17.19 1.45
C PRO A 180 30.22 -17.03 1.43
N THR A 181 29.55 -17.94 0.72
CA THR A 181 28.09 -18.03 0.49
C THR A 181 27.21 -18.10 1.76
N GLY A 182 27.81 -18.36 2.92
CA GLY A 182 27.09 -18.57 4.18
C GLY A 182 26.38 -17.34 4.74
N VAL A 183 26.82 -16.12 4.40
CA VAL A 183 26.21 -14.88 4.93
C VAL A 183 24.88 -14.58 4.25
N GLU A 184 24.79 -14.77 2.92
CA GLU A 184 23.58 -14.51 2.13
C GLU A 184 22.45 -15.49 2.48
N ALA A 185 22.78 -16.77 2.67
CA ALA A 185 21.80 -17.77 3.06
C ALA A 185 21.30 -17.61 4.50
N ALA A 186 22.15 -17.12 5.42
CA ALA A 186 21.72 -16.81 6.78
C ALA A 186 20.68 -15.67 6.80
N VAL A 187 20.86 -14.63 5.99
CA VAL A 187 19.91 -13.51 5.91
C VAL A 187 18.63 -13.90 5.17
N ALA A 188 18.74 -14.63 4.06
CA ALA A 188 17.58 -15.15 3.33
C ALA A 188 16.73 -16.10 4.21
N ALA A 189 17.37 -16.99 4.99
CA ALA A 189 16.64 -17.87 5.91
C ALA A 189 15.86 -17.10 6.99
N VAL A 190 16.30 -15.91 7.40
CA VAL A 190 15.56 -15.09 8.38
C VAL A 190 14.43 -14.30 7.71
N ASP A 191 14.68 -13.69 6.55
CA ASP A 191 13.66 -12.88 5.84
C ASP A 191 12.50 -13.74 5.30
N TYR A 192 12.80 -14.95 4.81
CA TYR A 192 11.82 -15.83 4.19
C TYR A 192 11.15 -16.84 5.15
N GLN A 193 11.59 -16.95 6.41
CA GLN A 193 10.99 -17.88 7.38
C GLN A 193 9.98 -17.19 8.32
N PRO A 194 8.66 -17.42 8.17
CA PRO A 194 7.62 -16.65 8.86
C PRO A 194 7.59 -16.83 10.39
N ARG A 195 8.14 -17.93 10.92
CA ARG A 195 8.20 -18.15 12.38
C ARG A 195 9.36 -17.40 13.05
N LEU A 196 10.51 -17.32 12.39
CA LEU A 196 11.65 -16.53 12.87
C LEU A 196 11.34 -15.04 12.78
N ARG A 197 10.71 -14.62 11.68
CA ARG A 197 10.22 -13.27 11.50
C ARG A 197 9.25 -12.86 12.62
N ARG A 198 8.22 -13.66 12.91
CA ARG A 198 7.28 -13.37 14.01
C ARG A 198 7.96 -13.33 15.39
N ALA A 199 8.89 -14.25 15.66
CA ALA A 199 9.64 -14.23 16.91
C ALA A 199 10.53 -12.98 17.07
N LEU A 200 11.05 -12.44 15.96
CA LEU A 200 11.76 -11.16 15.93
C LEU A 200 10.80 -9.97 16.09
N GLU A 201 9.70 -9.96 15.35
CA GLU A 201 8.64 -8.95 15.43
C GLU A 201 8.06 -8.85 16.84
N ASP A 202 7.91 -9.97 17.56
CA ASP A 202 7.43 -10.04 18.94
C ASP A 202 8.42 -9.48 19.97
N ARG A 203 9.73 -9.47 19.66
CA ARG A 203 10.80 -9.00 20.56
C ARG A 203 11.28 -7.57 20.30
N ILE A 204 11.31 -7.16 19.02
CA ILE A 204 11.97 -5.92 18.59
C ILE A 204 10.96 -4.95 17.95
N GLY A 205 9.75 -5.41 17.66
CA GLY A 205 8.70 -4.61 17.01
C GLY A 205 8.75 -4.69 15.49
N HIS A 206 7.58 -4.54 14.86
CA HIS A 206 7.40 -4.82 13.43
C HIS A 206 8.24 -3.90 12.51
N ALA A 207 8.32 -2.62 12.83
CA ALA A 207 9.05 -1.62 12.04
C ALA A 207 10.57 -1.75 12.15
N ALA A 208 11.09 -2.08 13.34
CA ALA A 208 12.53 -2.24 13.56
C ALA A 208 13.05 -3.51 12.86
N THR A 209 12.30 -4.61 12.94
CA THR A 209 12.61 -5.86 12.23
C THR A 209 12.67 -5.64 10.71
N ASP A 210 11.74 -4.88 10.14
CA ASP A 210 11.72 -4.58 8.69
C ASP A 210 12.96 -3.79 8.26
N THR A 211 13.36 -2.76 9.03
CA THR A 211 14.59 -1.99 8.75
C THR A 211 15.87 -2.80 8.91
N VAL A 212 15.98 -3.63 9.96
CA VAL A 212 17.18 -4.44 10.22
C VAL A 212 17.34 -5.52 9.15
N LEU A 213 16.25 -6.19 8.76
CA LEU A 213 16.26 -7.19 7.70
C LEU A 213 16.62 -6.59 6.35
N THR A 214 16.05 -5.42 6.04
CA THR A 214 16.36 -4.70 4.79
C THR A 214 17.85 -4.35 4.74
N ILE A 215 18.40 -3.75 5.80
CA ILE A 215 19.83 -3.40 5.88
C ILE A 215 20.72 -4.65 5.79
N ALA A 216 20.36 -5.72 6.50
CA ALA A 216 21.13 -6.97 6.48
C ALA A 216 21.12 -7.62 5.09
N MET A 217 19.99 -7.58 4.37
CA MET A 217 19.87 -8.13 3.03
C MET A 217 20.66 -7.28 2.03
N THR A 218 20.60 -5.95 2.13
CA THR A 218 21.41 -5.06 1.29
C THR A 218 22.90 -5.27 1.51
N VAL A 219 23.35 -5.44 2.75
CA VAL A 219 24.75 -5.76 3.06
C VAL A 219 25.15 -7.12 2.52
N ALA A 220 24.30 -8.14 2.66
CA ALA A 220 24.58 -9.47 2.12
C ALA A 220 24.70 -9.47 0.59
N HIS A 221 23.83 -8.76 -0.12
CA HIS A 221 23.88 -8.65 -1.58
C HIS A 221 25.09 -7.89 -2.10
N VAL A 222 25.51 -6.82 -1.41
CA VAL A 222 26.73 -6.07 -1.72
C VAL A 222 27.97 -6.95 -1.49
N VAL A 223 27.94 -7.79 -0.45
CA VAL A 223 29.02 -8.72 -0.10
C VAL A 223 29.13 -9.91 -1.06
N SER A 224 28.01 -10.39 -1.62
CA SER A 224 27.99 -11.55 -2.51
C SER A 224 28.37 -11.26 -3.97
N LEU A 225 28.55 -9.99 -4.36
CA LEU A 225 28.87 -9.60 -5.74
C LEU A 225 27.99 -10.33 -6.78
N SER A 226 26.66 -10.25 -6.63
CA SER A 226 25.69 -10.82 -7.57
C SER A 226 25.00 -9.73 -8.41
N PRO A 227 25.61 -9.31 -9.54
CA PRO A 227 25.07 -8.26 -10.40
C PRO A 227 23.63 -8.51 -10.86
N ALA A 228 23.27 -9.78 -11.10
CA ALA A 228 21.92 -10.14 -11.53
C ALA A 228 20.87 -9.90 -10.45
N SER A 229 21.18 -10.20 -9.18
CA SER A 229 20.26 -9.96 -8.06
C SER A 229 20.07 -8.47 -7.82
N LEU A 230 21.16 -7.70 -7.85
CA LEU A 230 21.13 -6.25 -7.70
C LEU A 230 20.39 -5.57 -8.86
N ALA A 231 20.49 -6.10 -10.08
CA ALA A 231 19.76 -5.57 -11.23
C ALA A 231 18.24 -5.75 -11.07
N VAL A 232 17.82 -6.93 -10.58
CA VAL A 232 16.42 -7.18 -10.22
C VAL A 232 15.97 -6.23 -9.12
N ASP A 233 16.77 -6.06 -8.06
CA ASP A 233 16.39 -5.20 -6.94
C ASP A 233 16.30 -3.72 -7.37
N LEU A 234 17.23 -3.24 -8.22
CA LEU A 234 17.15 -1.91 -8.83
C LEU A 234 15.91 -1.75 -9.70
N MET A 235 15.59 -2.75 -10.54
CA MET A 235 14.40 -2.72 -11.38
C MET A 235 13.13 -2.65 -10.52
N MET A 236 13.07 -3.41 -9.43
CA MET A 236 11.93 -3.37 -8.51
C MET A 236 11.77 -1.99 -7.86
N GLU A 237 12.86 -1.36 -7.46
CA GLU A 237 12.85 -0.01 -6.90
C GLU A 237 12.44 1.04 -7.95
N MET A 238 12.85 0.88 -9.21
CA MET A 238 12.39 1.73 -10.33
C MET A 238 10.89 1.62 -10.58
N VAL A 239 10.33 0.40 -10.61
CA VAL A 239 8.88 0.22 -10.80
C VAL A 239 8.12 0.79 -9.60
N GLY A 240 8.59 0.54 -8.38
CA GLY A 240 7.96 1.07 -7.15
C GLY A 240 8.03 2.60 -7.04
N THR A 241 9.10 3.23 -7.53
CA THR A 241 9.21 4.70 -7.59
C THR A 241 8.31 5.29 -8.68
N ALA A 242 8.19 4.62 -9.83
CA ALA A 242 7.30 5.03 -10.91
C ALA A 242 5.82 4.97 -10.48
N GLU A 243 5.40 3.90 -9.80
CA GLU A 243 4.06 3.77 -9.17
C GLU A 243 3.80 4.96 -8.23
N CYS A 244 4.68 5.21 -7.26
CA CYS A 244 4.47 6.31 -6.31
C CYS A 244 4.45 7.68 -6.97
N ARG A 245 5.25 7.88 -8.02
CA ARG A 245 5.25 9.14 -8.78
C ARG A 245 3.93 9.33 -9.52
N ALA A 246 3.39 8.28 -10.15
CA ALA A 246 2.10 8.32 -10.85
C ALA A 246 0.96 8.58 -9.86
N GLU A 247 0.96 7.91 -8.71
CA GLU A 247 -0.01 8.11 -7.63
C GLU A 247 0.04 9.53 -7.06
N ALA A 248 1.22 10.09 -6.83
CA ALA A 248 1.37 11.47 -6.36
C ALA A 248 0.86 12.50 -7.38
N GLN A 249 0.97 12.21 -8.68
CA GLN A 249 0.39 13.04 -9.75
C GLN A 249 -1.14 12.90 -9.80
N ALA A 250 -1.67 11.68 -9.74
CA ALA A 250 -3.10 11.42 -9.68
C ALA A 250 -3.72 12.09 -8.44
N TRP A 251 -3.07 11.99 -7.28
CA TRP A 251 -3.50 12.67 -6.07
C TRP A 251 -3.61 14.18 -6.25
N ARG A 252 -2.58 14.83 -6.81
CA ARG A 252 -2.62 16.28 -7.11
C ARG A 252 -3.78 16.68 -8.03
N ARG A 253 -4.16 15.80 -8.97
CA ARG A 253 -5.29 16.03 -9.88
C ARG A 253 -6.64 15.89 -9.18
N TYR A 254 -6.80 14.86 -8.35
CA TYR A 254 -8.09 14.52 -7.71
C TYR A 254 -8.33 15.19 -6.36
N GLU A 255 -7.27 15.63 -5.69
CA GLU A 255 -7.35 16.23 -4.36
C GLU A 255 -8.36 17.39 -4.26
N PRO A 256 -8.46 18.34 -5.21
CA PRO A 256 -9.44 19.42 -5.09
C PRO A 256 -10.89 18.92 -5.05
N ALA A 257 -11.21 17.85 -5.78
CA ALA A 257 -12.55 17.27 -5.79
C ALA A 257 -12.82 16.47 -4.51
N LEU A 258 -11.82 15.75 -4.01
CA LEU A 258 -11.91 14.97 -2.77
C LEU A 258 -11.96 15.87 -1.53
N ALA A 259 -11.21 16.97 -1.51
CA ALA A 259 -11.17 17.93 -0.42
C ALA A 259 -12.55 18.54 -0.11
N ARG A 260 -13.36 18.77 -1.14
CA ARG A 260 -14.76 19.25 -0.99
C ARG A 260 -15.65 18.29 -0.20
N HIS A 261 -15.31 17.00 -0.19
CA HIS A 261 -16.06 15.94 0.49
C HIS A 261 -15.21 15.26 1.58
N ALA A 262 -14.18 15.95 2.07
CA ALA A 262 -13.25 15.37 3.04
C ALA A 262 -13.84 15.27 4.45
N ASP A 263 -14.90 16.03 4.75
CA ASP A 263 -15.54 15.99 6.05
C ASP A 263 -16.27 14.65 6.25
N HIS A 264 -15.70 13.83 7.13
CA HIS A 264 -16.31 12.60 7.57
C HIS A 264 -15.90 12.32 9.01
N CYS A 265 -16.76 12.77 9.92
CA CYS A 265 -16.52 12.70 11.35
C CYS A 265 -16.80 11.31 11.95
N ASP A 266 -17.48 10.42 11.23
CA ASP A 266 -17.80 9.09 11.74
C ASP A 266 -16.68 8.09 11.44
N PRO A 267 -16.29 7.24 12.41
CA PRO A 267 -15.34 6.17 12.15
C PRO A 267 -16.00 5.13 11.24
N CYS A 268 -15.27 4.63 10.25
CA CYS A 268 -15.71 3.47 9.50
C CYS A 268 -15.50 2.21 10.37
N PRO A 269 -16.55 1.45 10.71
CA PRO A 269 -16.39 0.25 11.52
C PRO A 269 -15.46 -0.73 10.79
N PRO A 270 -14.59 -1.46 11.52
CA PRO A 270 -13.73 -2.45 10.90
C PRO A 270 -14.60 -3.47 10.16
N SER A 271 -14.50 -3.45 8.82
CA SER A 271 -15.48 -4.10 7.94
C SER A 271 -15.42 -5.63 7.96
N ARG A 272 -14.42 -6.24 8.61
CA ARG A 272 -14.24 -7.69 8.63
C ARG A 272 -14.01 -8.23 10.05
N PRO A 273 -14.86 -9.16 10.53
CA PRO A 273 -14.70 -9.77 11.86
C PRO A 273 -13.52 -10.75 11.94
N VAL A 274 -13.05 -11.26 10.80
CA VAL A 274 -11.92 -12.19 10.69
C VAL A 274 -10.84 -11.66 9.76
N PRO A 275 -9.55 -11.95 10.00
CA PRO A 275 -8.49 -11.61 9.05
C PRO A 275 -8.77 -12.20 7.65
N PRO A 276 -8.32 -11.54 6.58
CA PRO A 276 -8.43 -12.10 5.23
C PRO A 276 -7.64 -13.41 5.13
N PRO A 277 -8.11 -14.39 4.32
CA PRO A 277 -7.38 -15.62 4.10
C PRO A 277 -6.03 -15.37 3.41
N ASP A 278 -5.10 -16.32 3.57
CA ASP A 278 -3.82 -16.33 2.87
C ASP A 278 -4.06 -16.45 1.36
N GLY A 279 -3.43 -15.57 0.57
CA GLY A 279 -3.46 -15.62 -0.89
C GLY A 279 -2.68 -16.79 -1.48
N LEU A 280 -2.73 -16.94 -2.80
CA LEU A 280 -1.96 -17.99 -3.50
C LEU A 280 -0.47 -17.84 -3.25
N VAL A 281 0.03 -16.60 -3.28
CA VAL A 281 1.44 -16.30 -3.05
C VAL A 281 1.84 -16.61 -1.61
N GLU A 282 1.03 -16.26 -0.60
CA GLU A 282 1.33 -16.57 0.80
C GLU A 282 1.31 -18.08 1.07
N ARG A 283 0.36 -18.82 0.49
CA ARG A 283 0.30 -20.27 0.60
C ARG A 283 1.54 -20.93 -0.01
N HIS A 284 1.96 -20.47 -1.19
CA HIS A 284 3.17 -20.97 -1.84
C HIS A 284 4.41 -20.63 -1.03
N ALA A 285 4.58 -19.37 -0.59
CA ALA A 285 5.69 -18.96 0.25
C ALA A 285 5.78 -19.78 1.55
N ARG A 286 4.65 -20.11 2.18
CA ARG A 286 4.61 -20.98 3.35
C ARG A 286 5.09 -22.40 3.05
N ARG A 287 4.74 -22.96 1.89
CA ARG A 287 5.25 -24.28 1.45
C ARG A 287 6.75 -24.21 1.15
N SER A 288 7.19 -23.18 0.45
CA SER A 288 8.62 -22.96 0.15
C SER A 288 9.46 -22.79 1.40
N ALA A 289 8.94 -22.13 2.45
CA ALA A 289 9.61 -22.05 3.74
C ALA A 289 9.80 -23.44 4.39
N TRP A 290 8.80 -24.33 4.30
CA TRP A 290 8.96 -25.71 4.76
C TRP A 290 9.99 -26.49 3.94
N VAL A 291 9.99 -26.32 2.61
CA VAL A 291 10.99 -26.93 1.72
C VAL A 291 12.40 -26.41 2.01
N GLN A 292 12.56 -25.10 2.25
CA GLN A 292 13.83 -24.49 2.66
C GLN A 292 14.33 -25.09 3.97
N ALA A 293 13.48 -25.14 4.99
CA ALA A 293 13.85 -25.66 6.31
C ALA A 293 14.23 -27.16 6.25
N ALA A 294 13.43 -27.97 5.56
CA ALA A 294 13.68 -29.40 5.42
C ALA A 294 14.92 -29.68 4.54
N GLY A 295 15.03 -28.99 3.41
CA GLY A 295 16.14 -29.14 2.46
C GLY A 295 17.48 -28.70 3.06
N ALA A 296 17.52 -27.55 3.74
CA ALA A 296 18.71 -27.08 4.43
C ALA A 296 19.16 -28.03 5.55
N LEU A 297 18.21 -28.57 6.32
CA LEU A 297 18.52 -29.53 7.39
C LEU A 297 19.05 -30.85 6.82
N LEU A 298 18.40 -31.41 5.79
CA LEU A 298 18.80 -32.66 5.17
C LEU A 298 20.16 -32.54 4.47
N ILE A 299 20.35 -31.51 3.65
CA ILE A 299 21.60 -31.29 2.91
C ILE A 299 22.72 -30.92 3.88
N GLY A 300 22.47 -30.09 4.89
CA GLY A 300 23.44 -29.75 5.92
C GLY A 300 23.88 -30.95 6.75
N ALA A 301 22.93 -31.77 7.21
CA ALA A 301 23.22 -32.98 7.99
C ALA A 301 23.93 -34.06 7.15
N SER A 302 23.53 -34.24 5.89
CA SER A 302 24.10 -35.24 4.97
C SER A 302 25.50 -34.85 4.48
N THR A 303 25.68 -33.60 4.05
CA THR A 303 26.94 -33.17 3.41
C THR A 303 27.94 -32.54 4.38
N ARG A 304 27.52 -32.22 5.61
CA ARG A 304 28.30 -31.46 6.62
C ARG A 304 28.93 -30.17 6.05
N SER A 305 28.32 -29.59 5.03
CA SER A 305 28.82 -28.40 4.32
C SER A 305 27.82 -27.26 4.46
N ILE A 306 28.30 -26.14 5.01
CA ILE A 306 27.53 -24.91 5.16
C ILE A 306 27.21 -24.30 3.79
N ASP A 307 28.14 -24.37 2.83
CA ASP A 307 27.91 -23.84 1.48
C ASP A 307 26.79 -24.59 0.76
N ARG A 308 26.73 -25.92 0.86
CA ARG A 308 25.66 -26.70 0.21
C ARG A 308 24.30 -26.50 0.87
N ALA A 309 24.27 -26.36 2.20
CA ALA A 309 23.06 -25.99 2.92
C ALA A 309 22.59 -24.57 2.51
N SER A 310 23.53 -23.65 2.32
CA SER A 310 23.27 -22.27 1.90
C SER A 310 22.66 -22.19 0.49
N THR A 311 23.22 -22.93 -0.47
CA THR A 311 22.65 -23.04 -1.82
C THR A 311 21.23 -23.61 -1.80
N ALA A 312 20.96 -24.61 -0.95
CA ALA A 312 19.62 -25.18 -0.82
C ALA A 312 18.57 -24.17 -0.35
N VAL A 313 18.94 -23.30 0.60
CA VAL A 313 18.09 -22.18 1.06
C VAL A 313 17.83 -21.20 -0.09
N LEU A 314 18.87 -20.76 -0.78
CA LEU A 314 18.76 -19.79 -1.87
C LEU A 314 17.90 -20.31 -3.03
N VAL A 315 18.05 -21.58 -3.41
CA VAL A 315 17.26 -22.20 -4.49
C VAL A 315 15.78 -22.32 -4.13
N ALA A 316 15.45 -22.59 -2.87
CA ALA A 316 14.05 -22.73 -2.43
C ALA A 316 13.41 -21.39 -2.02
N THR A 317 14.14 -20.27 -2.18
CA THR A 317 13.63 -18.92 -1.91
C THR A 317 12.64 -18.48 -3.00
N PRO A 318 11.39 -18.10 -2.67
CA PRO A 318 10.38 -17.72 -3.65
C PRO A 318 10.57 -16.27 -4.18
N LYS A 319 11.81 -15.85 -4.47
CA LYS A 319 12.13 -14.47 -4.89
C LYS A 319 11.37 -14.09 -6.17
N ALA A 320 11.37 -14.98 -7.18
CA ALA A 320 10.69 -14.76 -8.45
C ALA A 320 9.17 -14.49 -8.28
N MET A 321 8.50 -15.25 -7.41
CA MET A 321 7.08 -15.05 -7.14
C MET A 321 6.79 -13.68 -6.51
N ARG A 322 7.63 -13.25 -5.55
CA ARG A 322 7.48 -11.95 -4.89
C ARG A 322 7.74 -10.80 -5.86
N THR A 323 8.81 -10.88 -6.65
CA THR A 323 9.17 -9.85 -7.63
C THR A 323 8.12 -9.74 -8.74
N THR A 324 7.59 -10.86 -9.24
CA THR A 324 6.54 -10.84 -10.27
C THR A 324 5.24 -10.22 -9.76
N ARG A 325 4.80 -10.57 -8.53
CA ARG A 325 3.60 -9.95 -7.95
C ARG A 325 3.79 -8.45 -7.79
N GLU A 326 4.94 -8.05 -7.26
CA GLU A 326 5.23 -6.65 -6.99
C GLU A 326 5.37 -5.83 -8.28
N SER A 327 6.05 -6.38 -9.30
CA SER A 327 6.23 -5.68 -10.58
C SER A 327 4.91 -5.53 -11.33
N PHE A 328 4.07 -6.58 -11.33
CA PHE A 328 2.73 -6.51 -11.91
C PHE A 328 1.88 -5.47 -11.20
N ALA A 329 1.78 -5.53 -9.86
CA ALA A 329 0.94 -4.63 -9.08
C ALA A 329 1.37 -3.17 -9.23
N ALA A 330 2.69 -2.91 -9.19
CA ALA A 330 3.21 -1.55 -9.31
C ALA A 330 3.07 -0.99 -10.74
N THR A 331 3.28 -1.82 -11.77
CA THR A 331 3.03 -1.41 -13.17
C THR A 331 1.54 -1.16 -13.42
N LEU A 332 0.66 -1.99 -12.85
CA LEU A 332 -0.78 -1.80 -12.93
C LEU A 332 -1.21 -0.51 -12.23
N GLY A 333 -0.71 -0.25 -11.01
CA GLY A 333 -0.99 0.98 -10.27
C GLY A 333 -0.54 2.23 -11.01
N GLN A 334 0.67 2.18 -11.59
CA GLN A 334 1.17 3.23 -12.46
C GLN A 334 0.27 3.45 -13.69
N GLY A 335 -0.08 2.38 -14.42
CA GLY A 335 -0.91 2.48 -15.62
C GLY A 335 -2.32 3.00 -15.34
N LEU A 336 -2.92 2.56 -14.23
CA LEU A 336 -4.23 3.04 -13.76
C LEU A 336 -4.22 4.55 -13.46
N ALA A 337 -3.18 5.03 -12.77
CA ALA A 337 -3.01 6.44 -12.43
C ALA A 337 -2.70 7.31 -13.66
N ASP A 338 -1.78 6.88 -14.52
CA ASP A 338 -1.30 7.69 -15.64
C ASP A 338 -2.27 7.69 -16.84
N ARG A 339 -2.89 6.54 -17.16
CA ARG A 339 -3.67 6.35 -18.41
C ARG A 339 -5.17 6.30 -18.21
N HIS A 340 -5.64 5.84 -17.05
CA HIS A 340 -7.06 5.59 -16.80
C HIS A 340 -7.66 6.52 -15.75
N ALA A 341 -6.89 7.49 -15.26
CA ALA A 341 -7.36 8.50 -14.31
C ALA A 341 -7.94 7.86 -13.03
N VAL A 342 -7.40 6.70 -12.63
CA VAL A 342 -7.80 6.01 -11.40
C VAL A 342 -6.83 6.37 -10.29
N LEU A 343 -7.34 6.75 -9.12
CA LEU A 343 -6.54 7.04 -7.94
C LEU A 343 -6.56 5.84 -6.98
N PRO A 344 -5.53 4.98 -6.96
CA PRO A 344 -5.40 3.98 -5.92
C PRO A 344 -5.01 4.67 -4.61
N LEU A 345 -5.97 4.83 -3.69
CA LEU A 345 -5.69 5.40 -2.36
C LEU A 345 -4.77 4.53 -1.52
N ARG A 346 -4.77 3.22 -1.77
CA ARG A 346 -3.98 2.22 -1.04
C ARG A 346 -3.35 1.26 -2.05
N PRO A 347 -2.04 1.38 -2.34
CA PRO A 347 -1.35 0.54 -3.32
C PRO A 347 -1.37 -0.94 -2.92
N GLU A 348 -1.49 -1.24 -1.62
CA GLU A 348 -1.60 -2.63 -1.14
C GLU A 348 -2.89 -3.34 -1.58
N SER A 349 -3.91 -2.60 -2.03
CA SER A 349 -5.13 -3.22 -2.58
C SER A 349 -4.84 -3.98 -3.88
N LEU A 350 -3.99 -3.44 -4.75
CA LEU A 350 -3.57 -4.08 -6.00
C LEU A 350 -2.74 -5.35 -5.75
N ARG A 351 -1.99 -5.37 -4.64
CA ARG A 351 -1.19 -6.53 -4.21
C ARG A 351 -2.02 -7.65 -3.58
N ARG A 352 -3.34 -7.43 -3.42
CA ARG A 352 -4.32 -8.39 -2.88
C ARG A 352 -5.29 -8.91 -3.94
N LEU A 353 -5.12 -8.53 -5.20
CA LEU A 353 -5.97 -9.00 -6.30
C LEU A 353 -5.96 -10.54 -6.42
N ASP A 354 -4.85 -11.20 -6.04
CA ASP A 354 -4.72 -12.67 -6.00
C ASP A 354 -5.58 -13.35 -4.92
N ARG A 355 -6.26 -12.56 -4.07
CA ARG A 355 -7.09 -13.03 -2.97
C ARG A 355 -8.57 -12.73 -3.17
N ILE A 356 -8.94 -12.07 -4.26
CA ILE A 356 -10.34 -11.74 -4.56
C ILE A 356 -10.98 -12.96 -5.23
N ASP A 357 -12.02 -13.46 -4.59
CA ASP A 357 -12.85 -14.59 -5.02
C ASP A 357 -14.26 -14.15 -5.41
N VAL A 358 -14.78 -13.11 -4.75
CA VAL A 358 -16.14 -12.59 -4.98
C VAL A 358 -16.08 -11.16 -5.52
N LEU A 359 -16.83 -10.91 -6.59
CA LEU A 359 -17.07 -9.56 -7.13
C LEU A 359 -18.53 -9.16 -6.87
N LEU A 360 -18.73 -8.27 -5.90
CA LEU A 360 -20.02 -7.64 -5.66
C LEU A 360 -20.15 -6.38 -6.53
N VAL A 361 -21.16 -6.33 -7.38
CA VAL A 361 -21.39 -5.23 -8.31
C VAL A 361 -22.75 -4.60 -8.03
N ASP A 362 -22.77 -3.30 -7.74
CA ASP A 362 -23.99 -2.50 -7.89
C ASP A 362 -24.20 -2.26 -9.39
N PRO A 363 -25.34 -2.67 -9.98
CA PRO A 363 -25.64 -2.46 -11.39
C PRO A 363 -25.52 -1.00 -11.85
N ARG A 364 -25.70 -0.04 -10.93
CA ARG A 364 -25.58 1.40 -11.20
C ARG A 364 -24.16 1.81 -11.59
N VAL A 365 -23.15 1.08 -11.13
CA VAL A 365 -21.73 1.35 -11.48
C VAL A 365 -21.41 0.93 -12.91
N LEU A 366 -22.20 0.01 -13.49
CA LEU A 366 -22.07 -0.43 -14.88
C LEU A 366 -22.81 0.47 -15.87
N CYS A 367 -23.42 1.55 -15.38
CA CYS A 367 -24.20 2.47 -16.17
C CYS A 367 -23.42 3.77 -16.36
N GLY A 368 -23.41 4.28 -17.60
CA GLY A 368 -22.87 5.59 -17.91
C GLY A 368 -23.85 6.72 -17.61
N GLU A 369 -23.43 7.95 -17.89
CA GLU A 369 -24.25 9.15 -17.66
C GLU A 369 -25.31 9.36 -18.77
N THR A 370 -25.13 8.74 -19.94
CA THR A 370 -26.05 8.84 -21.07
C THR A 370 -27.33 8.05 -20.82
N LEU A 371 -28.49 8.67 -21.06
CA LEU A 371 -29.80 8.06 -20.90
C LEU A 371 -30.32 7.48 -22.22
N ARG A 372 -31.13 6.42 -22.14
CA ARG A 372 -31.86 5.84 -23.27
C ARG A 372 -33.31 5.53 -22.90
N VAL A 373 -34.18 5.53 -23.91
CA VAL A 373 -35.53 4.97 -23.81
C VAL A 373 -35.42 3.44 -23.87
N VAL A 374 -35.90 2.77 -22.83
CA VAL A 374 -35.90 1.29 -22.73
C VAL A 374 -37.24 0.71 -23.14
N ARG A 375 -38.33 1.37 -22.75
CA ARG A 375 -39.68 0.86 -22.96
C ARG A 375 -40.66 2.01 -23.06
N VAL A 376 -41.68 1.87 -23.91
CA VAL A 376 -42.83 2.76 -23.95
C VAL A 376 -44.08 1.93 -23.63
N ARG A 377 -45.00 2.47 -22.83
CA ARG A 377 -46.26 1.82 -22.46
C ARG A 377 -47.46 2.76 -22.60
N GLY A 378 -48.66 2.18 -22.71
CA GLY A 378 -49.93 2.92 -22.75
C GLY A 378 -50.38 3.38 -24.15
N VAL A 379 -49.81 2.79 -25.21
CA VAL A 379 -50.06 3.12 -26.62
C VAL A 379 -50.34 1.82 -27.38
N SER A 380 -51.20 1.90 -28.39
CA SER A 380 -51.49 0.81 -29.31
C SER A 380 -50.31 0.57 -30.29
N ASP A 381 -50.22 -0.63 -30.86
CA ASP A 381 -49.07 -1.02 -31.70
C ASP A 381 -48.85 -0.12 -32.93
N ASP A 382 -49.92 0.43 -33.49
CA ASP A 382 -49.90 1.36 -34.63
C ASP A 382 -49.31 2.73 -34.30
N ALA A 383 -49.47 3.18 -33.05
CA ALA A 383 -48.94 4.47 -32.57
C ALA A 383 -47.60 4.33 -31.82
N LEU A 384 -47.08 3.12 -31.64
CA LEU A 384 -45.84 2.85 -30.91
C LEU A 384 -44.62 3.57 -31.52
N SER A 385 -44.50 3.61 -32.86
CA SER A 385 -43.38 4.29 -33.53
C SER A 385 -43.36 5.79 -33.27
N ALA A 386 -44.53 6.44 -33.31
CA ALA A 386 -44.67 7.86 -32.97
C ALA A 386 -44.38 8.11 -31.48
N ALA A 387 -44.82 7.20 -30.61
CA ALA A 387 -44.51 7.24 -29.20
C ALA A 387 -43.03 7.09 -28.87
N TRP A 388 -42.35 6.21 -29.59
CA TRP A 388 -40.91 6.03 -29.47
C TRP A 388 -40.14 7.27 -29.93
N HIS A 389 -40.52 7.87 -31.06
CA HIS A 389 -39.91 9.10 -31.56
C HIS A 389 -40.06 10.27 -30.57
N ASN A 390 -41.27 10.47 -30.03
CA ASN A 390 -41.51 11.49 -29.01
C ASN A 390 -40.76 11.20 -27.70
N ALA A 391 -40.63 9.94 -27.31
CA ALA A 391 -39.83 9.54 -26.16
C ALA A 391 -38.32 9.80 -26.38
N GLN A 392 -37.81 9.62 -27.60
CA GLN A 392 -36.43 9.97 -27.93
C GLN A 392 -36.19 11.47 -27.86
N ALA A 393 -37.17 12.29 -28.24
CA ALA A 393 -37.07 13.74 -28.11
C ALA A 393 -36.94 14.21 -26.65
N LEU A 394 -37.47 13.45 -25.67
CA LEU A 394 -37.29 13.74 -24.24
C LEU A 394 -35.83 13.62 -23.79
N LEU A 395 -35.00 12.82 -24.48
CA LEU A 395 -33.57 12.68 -24.16
C LEU A 395 -32.75 13.95 -24.46
N ALA A 396 -33.30 14.92 -25.19
CA ALA A 396 -32.65 16.20 -25.44
C ALA A 396 -32.73 17.16 -24.25
N ASP A 397 -33.56 16.88 -23.25
CA ASP A 397 -33.69 17.70 -22.04
C ASP A 397 -32.54 17.44 -21.06
N THR A 398 -31.91 18.50 -20.56
CA THR A 398 -30.67 18.46 -19.74
C THR A 398 -30.91 18.16 -18.26
N GLY A 399 -32.16 17.97 -17.84
CA GLY A 399 -32.55 17.65 -16.45
C GLY A 399 -33.16 16.26 -16.24
N LEU A 400 -33.20 15.42 -17.28
CA LEU A 400 -33.92 14.16 -17.26
C LEU A 400 -33.28 13.16 -16.27
N GLN A 401 -34.10 12.52 -15.44
CA GLN A 401 -33.66 11.53 -14.46
C GLN A 401 -34.08 10.11 -14.88
N PRO A 402 -33.39 9.05 -14.42
CA PRO A 402 -33.87 7.68 -14.60
C PRO A 402 -35.27 7.49 -14.02
N GLY A 403 -36.18 6.88 -14.78
CA GLY A 403 -37.56 6.65 -14.33
C GLY A 403 -38.60 6.64 -15.45
N TRP A 404 -39.86 6.56 -15.05
CA TRP A 404 -41.00 6.67 -15.97
C TRP A 404 -41.35 8.15 -16.19
N HIS A 405 -41.36 8.57 -17.45
CA HIS A 405 -41.72 9.93 -17.83
C HIS A 405 -42.91 9.93 -18.78
N PRO A 406 -43.85 10.88 -18.64
CA PRO A 406 -44.98 11.00 -19.55
C PRO A 406 -44.52 11.46 -20.93
N VAL A 407 -45.04 10.85 -21.99
CA VAL A 407 -44.80 11.26 -23.39
C VAL A 407 -46.01 12.03 -23.89
N ALA A 408 -45.81 13.27 -24.31
CA ALA A 408 -46.88 14.15 -24.79
C ALA A 408 -47.30 13.85 -26.24
N GLY A 409 -48.54 14.22 -26.59
CA GLY A 409 -48.99 14.36 -27.97
C GLY A 409 -49.52 13.11 -28.67
N LEU A 410 -49.92 12.05 -27.95
CA LEU A 410 -50.36 10.78 -28.55
C LEU A 410 -51.74 10.31 -28.08
N PRO A 411 -52.53 9.67 -28.96
CA PRO A 411 -53.81 9.07 -28.60
C PRO A 411 -53.58 7.93 -27.60
N ARG A 412 -54.39 7.92 -26.53
CA ARG A 412 -54.29 6.89 -25.48
C ARG A 412 -54.92 5.59 -25.97
N SER A 413 -54.30 4.47 -25.66
CA SER A 413 -54.89 3.15 -25.96
C SER A 413 -56.11 2.87 -25.07
N GLU A 414 -56.12 3.38 -23.83
CA GLU A 414 -57.27 3.32 -22.92
C GLU A 414 -57.59 4.69 -22.30
N PRO A 415 -58.85 4.99 -21.93
CA PRO A 415 -59.25 6.27 -21.34
C PRO A 415 -58.46 6.66 -20.08
N ARG A 416 -57.88 5.67 -19.37
CA ARG A 416 -57.10 5.83 -18.13
C ARG A 416 -55.59 5.61 -18.29
N SER A 417 -55.10 5.15 -19.44
CA SER A 417 -53.66 4.87 -19.62
C SER A 417 -52.89 6.14 -19.95
N ARG A 418 -51.89 6.50 -19.13
CA ARG A 418 -50.89 7.51 -19.48
C ARG A 418 -49.84 6.86 -20.38
N VAL A 419 -49.49 7.55 -21.48
CA VAL A 419 -48.35 7.15 -22.31
C VAL A 419 -47.10 7.52 -21.55
N GLU A 420 -46.29 6.51 -21.23
CA GLU A 420 -45.07 6.71 -20.43
C GLU A 420 -43.89 5.98 -21.07
N ALA A 421 -42.74 6.63 -21.05
CA ALA A 421 -41.47 6.08 -21.47
C ALA A 421 -40.60 5.81 -20.24
N LEU A 422 -40.05 4.59 -20.14
CA LEU A 422 -39.03 4.24 -19.19
C LEU A 422 -37.68 4.70 -19.72
N ILE A 423 -37.09 5.65 -19.03
CA ILE A 423 -35.75 6.15 -19.30
C ILE A 423 -34.79 5.53 -18.29
N SER A 424 -33.72 4.94 -18.80
CA SER A 424 -32.68 4.31 -17.99
C SER A 424 -31.31 4.71 -18.51
N PRO A 425 -30.28 4.75 -17.64
CA PRO A 425 -28.90 4.86 -18.08
C PRO A 425 -28.52 3.77 -19.08
N VAL A 426 -27.71 4.14 -20.06
CA VAL A 426 -27.05 3.22 -20.98
C VAL A 426 -25.93 2.51 -20.21
N HIS A 427 -25.73 1.22 -20.48
CA HIS A 427 -24.59 0.51 -19.92
C HIS A 427 -23.28 1.08 -20.49
N ASP A 428 -22.27 1.20 -19.64
CA ASP A 428 -20.93 1.55 -20.08
C ASP A 428 -20.46 0.54 -21.15
N PRO A 429 -19.79 0.98 -22.23
CA PRO A 429 -19.32 0.07 -23.28
C PRO A 429 -18.42 -1.05 -22.75
N LEU A 430 -17.73 -0.84 -21.63
CA LEU A 430 -16.87 -1.84 -20.99
C LEU A 430 -17.62 -2.74 -20.00
N ALA A 431 -18.88 -2.45 -19.66
CA ALA A 431 -19.63 -3.22 -18.66
C ALA A 431 -19.72 -4.72 -19.00
N ALA A 432 -20.02 -5.04 -20.27
CA ALA A 432 -20.10 -6.42 -20.72
C ALA A 432 -18.72 -7.11 -20.67
N ALA A 433 -17.65 -6.39 -21.01
CA ALA A 433 -16.28 -6.90 -20.96
C ALA A 433 -15.85 -7.18 -19.52
N VAL A 434 -16.15 -6.28 -18.58
CA VAL A 434 -15.85 -6.47 -17.14
C VAL A 434 -16.55 -7.72 -16.60
N LEU A 435 -17.84 -7.90 -16.90
CA LEU A 435 -18.59 -9.08 -16.47
C LEU A 435 -18.13 -10.37 -17.16
N ALA A 436 -17.66 -10.30 -18.40
CA ALA A 436 -17.10 -11.44 -19.11
C ALA A 436 -15.75 -11.86 -18.53
N GLU A 437 -14.85 -10.92 -18.27
CA GLU A 437 -13.56 -11.21 -17.66
C GLU A 437 -13.69 -11.66 -16.20
N ALA A 438 -14.65 -11.11 -15.45
CA ALA A 438 -14.94 -11.60 -14.10
C ALA A 438 -15.38 -13.08 -14.11
N ARG A 439 -16.23 -13.48 -15.06
CA ARG A 439 -16.62 -14.90 -15.24
C ARG A 439 -15.46 -15.77 -15.71
N ARG A 440 -14.62 -15.27 -16.63
CA ARG A 440 -13.43 -15.99 -17.09
C ARG A 440 -12.42 -16.18 -15.96
N GLY A 441 -12.33 -15.21 -15.05
CA GLY A 441 -11.52 -15.28 -13.84
C GLY A 441 -12.09 -16.16 -12.72
N GLU A 442 -13.18 -16.89 -12.98
CA GLU A 442 -13.85 -17.76 -12.01
C GLU A 442 -14.27 -17.02 -10.72
N LEU A 443 -14.56 -15.71 -10.82
CA LEU A 443 -15.07 -14.93 -9.69
C LEU A 443 -16.55 -15.20 -9.48
N ASP A 444 -16.95 -15.33 -8.21
CA ASP A 444 -18.35 -15.38 -7.82
C ASP A 444 -18.95 -13.97 -7.97
N LEU A 445 -19.80 -13.79 -8.98
CA LEU A 445 -20.48 -12.54 -9.26
C LEU A 445 -21.78 -12.44 -8.50
N VAL A 446 -21.90 -11.39 -7.68
CA VAL A 446 -23.11 -11.08 -6.91
C VAL A 446 -23.54 -9.66 -7.24
N SER A 447 -24.79 -9.50 -7.68
CA SER A 447 -25.41 -8.17 -7.80
C SER A 447 -26.04 -7.80 -6.46
N ILE A 448 -25.83 -6.56 -6.01
CA ILE A 448 -26.48 -6.02 -4.80
C ILE A 448 -27.71 -5.18 -5.11
#